data_AF-A0A0C2S3Y8-F1
#
_entry.id   AF-A0A0C2S3Y8-F1
#
_cell.length_a   1.000
_cell.length_b   1.000
_cell.length_c   1.000
_cell.angle_alpha   90.00
_cell.angle_beta   90.00
_cell.angle_gamma   90.00
#
_symmetry.space_group_name_H-M   'P 1'
#
loop_
_entity.id
_entity.type
_entity.pdbx_description
1 polymer ?
#
loop_
_entity_poly.entity_id
_entity_poly.type
_entity_poly.pdbx_seq_one_letter_code
_entity_poly.pdbx_strand_id
1 'polypeptide(L)'
;TQTTLNFEVVKKSRMSTREGRLKAISEYVVIEDQALMTADKITFRNILYSARPDLKKSDLPSSHDVVSYIQNSFVDHIEHLKKEFKV
;
A
#
# COMPACT_ATOMS: atom_id res chain seq x y z
N THR A 1 -32.01 20.73 4.74
CA THR A 1 -31.95 20.02 3.45
C THR A 1 -30.66 19.22 3.44
N GLN A 2 -30.73 17.88 3.50
CA GLN A 2 -29.52 17.05 3.56
C GLN A 2 -28.97 16.92 2.13
N THR A 3 -27.78 17.48 1.89
CA THR A 3 -27.11 17.39 0.60
C THR A 3 -26.67 15.94 0.38
N THR A 4 -27.28 15.26 -0.58
CA THR A 4 -26.87 13.90 -0.96
C THR A 4 -25.51 13.96 -1.65
N LEU A 5 -24.54 13.23 -1.11
CA LEU A 5 -23.24 13.05 -1.75
C LEU A 5 -23.40 12.07 -2.92
N ASN A 6 -23.16 12.54 -4.14
CA ASN A 6 -23.14 11.71 -5.33
C ASN A 6 -21.78 11.04 -5.44
N PHE A 7 -21.69 9.77 -5.02
CA PHE A 7 -20.47 8.99 -5.17
C PHE A 7 -20.42 8.33 -6.54
N GLU A 8 -19.33 8.55 -7.27
CA GLU A 8 -19.07 7.81 -8.50
C GLU A 8 -18.71 6.37 -8.17
N VAL A 9 -19.34 5.42 -8.89
CA VAL A 9 -19.01 3.99 -8.77
C VAL A 9 -17.74 3.73 -9.56
N VAL A 10 -16.59 3.80 -8.90
CA VAL A 10 -15.30 3.42 -9.50
C VAL A 10 -15.24 1.90 -9.65
N LYS A 11 -14.93 1.41 -10.85
CA LYS A 11 -14.72 -0.03 -11.10
C LYS A 11 -13.63 -0.56 -10.15
N LYS A 12 -13.98 -1.61 -9.40
CA LYS A 12 -13.08 -2.26 -8.43
C LYS A 12 -11.76 -2.65 -9.10
N SER A 13 -10.67 -2.00 -8.70
CA SER A 13 -9.31 -2.39 -9.07
C SER A 13 -9.03 -3.83 -8.60
N ARG A 14 -8.31 -4.60 -9.42
CA ARG A 14 -7.93 -6.01 -9.17
C ARG A 14 -6.95 -6.20 -7.99
N MET A 15 -6.59 -5.16 -7.25
CA MET A 15 -5.63 -5.20 -6.13
C MET A 15 -6.22 -5.78 -4.83
N SER A 16 -7.08 -6.80 -4.92
CA SER A 16 -7.65 -7.46 -3.75
C SER A 16 -6.71 -8.49 -3.11
N THR A 17 -5.52 -8.72 -3.66
CA THR A 17 -4.52 -9.64 -3.08
C THR A 17 -3.73 -8.97 -1.96
N ARG A 18 -3.08 -9.79 -1.13
CA ARG A 18 -2.19 -9.28 -0.07
C ARG A 18 -0.98 -8.56 -0.68
N GLU A 19 -0.39 -9.09 -1.75
CA GLU A 19 0.74 -8.40 -2.41
C GLU A 19 0.30 -7.06 -3.00
N GLY A 20 -0.89 -6.99 -3.60
CA GLY A 20 -1.44 -5.74 -4.13
C GLY A 20 -1.56 -4.66 -3.04
N ARG A 21 -2.05 -5.03 -1.85
CA ARG A 21 -2.12 -4.11 -0.71
C ARG A 21 -0.74 -3.72 -0.19
N LEU A 22 0.19 -4.66 -0.11
CA LEU A 22 1.57 -4.37 0.28
C LEU A 22 2.21 -3.34 -0.67
N LYS A 23 2.07 -3.54 -1.98
CA LYS A 23 2.53 -2.58 -2.99
C LYS A 23 1.88 -1.20 -2.82
N ALA A 24 0.55 -1.15 -2.78
CA ALA A 24 -0.18 0.12 -2.69
C ALA A 24 0.15 0.91 -1.40
N ILE A 25 0.24 0.23 -0.26
CA ILE A 25 0.58 0.88 1.02
C ILE A 25 2.04 1.33 1.00
N SER A 26 2.95 0.55 0.41
CA SER A 26 4.37 0.94 0.30
C SER A 26 4.55 2.16 -0.61
N GLU A 27 3.84 2.19 -1.75
CA GLU A 27 3.81 3.34 -2.66
C GLU A 27 3.25 4.58 -1.96
N TYR A 28 2.13 4.45 -1.23
CA TYR A 28 1.59 5.54 -0.42
C TYR A 28 2.61 6.06 0.60
N VAL A 29 3.29 5.15 1.31
CA VAL A 29 4.30 5.54 2.31
C VAL A 29 5.46 6.30 1.68
N VAL A 30 5.98 5.84 0.54
CA VAL A 30 7.15 6.46 -0.11
C VAL A 30 6.80 7.73 -0.88
N ILE A 31 5.73 7.71 -1.68
CA ILE A 31 5.37 8.83 -2.58
C ILE A 31 4.85 10.02 -1.78
N GLU A 32 4.04 9.77 -0.75
CA GLU A 32 3.44 10.84 0.08
C GLU A 32 4.30 11.17 1.31
N ASP A 33 5.56 10.72 1.33
CA ASP A 33 6.53 10.96 2.42
C ASP A 33 5.95 10.68 3.82
N GLN A 34 5.23 9.56 3.95
CA GLN A 34 4.67 9.17 5.24
C GLN A 34 5.71 8.44 6.09
N ALA A 35 5.59 8.55 7.40
CA ALA A 35 6.39 7.73 8.30
C ALA A 35 6.13 6.24 8.05
N LEU A 36 7.20 5.41 8.06
CA LEU A 36 7.11 3.95 7.85
C LEU A 36 6.10 3.27 8.79
N MET A 37 5.99 3.77 10.03
CA MET A 37 5.06 3.28 11.04
C MET A 37 3.58 3.51 10.73
N THR A 38 3.26 4.27 9.67
CA THR A 38 1.88 4.56 9.25
C THR A 38 1.10 3.29 8.94
N ALA A 39 1.75 2.24 8.42
CA ALA A 39 1.11 0.96 8.10
C ALA A 39 0.52 0.25 9.34
N ASP A 40 1.13 0.42 10.52
CA ASP A 40 0.60 -0.12 11.79
C ASP A 40 -0.30 0.86 12.56
N LYS A 41 -0.37 2.13 12.15
CA LYS A 41 -1.14 3.15 12.85
C LYS A 41 -2.62 2.78 12.87
N ILE A 42 -3.19 2.66 14.07
CA ILE A 42 -4.60 2.24 14.26
C ILE A 42 -5.57 3.12 13.48
N THR A 43 -5.35 4.44 13.45
CA THR A 43 -6.24 5.36 12.71
C THR A 43 -6.21 5.07 11.20
N PHE A 44 -5.03 4.76 10.65
CA PHE A 44 -4.89 4.41 9.24
C PHE A 44 -5.56 3.06 8.95
N ARG A 45 -5.33 2.06 9.79
CA ARG A 45 -5.98 0.74 9.66
C ARG A 45 -7.50 0.83 9.75
N ASN A 46 -8.04 1.65 10.65
CA ASN A 46 -9.47 1.88 10.78
C ASN A 46 -10.06 2.45 9.50
N ILE A 47 -9.40 3.40 8.85
CA ILE A 47 -9.82 3.93 7.54
C ILE A 47 -9.90 2.79 6.51
N LEU A 48 -8.89 1.92 6.46
CA LEU A 48 -8.87 0.78 5.53
C LEU A 48 -10.00 -0.23 5.82
N TYR A 49 -10.25 -0.55 7.09
CA TYR A 49 -11.37 -1.42 7.48
C TYR A 49 -12.74 -0.81 7.16
N SER A 50 -12.90 0.50 7.37
CA SER A 50 -14.14 1.21 7.01
C SER A 50 -14.36 1.24 5.50
N ALA A 51 -13.30 1.40 4.71
CA ALA A 51 -13.38 1.34 3.26
C ALA A 51 -13.65 -0.08 2.74
N ARG A 52 -13.23 -1.11 3.49
CA ARG A 52 -13.39 -2.51 3.11
C ARG A 52 -13.71 -3.42 4.32
N PRO A 53 -15.01 -3.63 4.64
CA PRO A 53 -15.42 -4.35 5.85
C PRO A 53 -15.02 -5.84 5.90
N ASP A 54 -14.80 -6.49 4.74
CA ASP A 54 -14.37 -7.89 4.65
C ASP A 54 -12.86 -8.09 4.90
N LEU A 55 -12.12 -7.00 5.09
CA LEU A 55 -10.66 -7.03 5.25
C LEU A 55 -10.29 -7.61 6.62
N LYS A 56 -9.43 -8.64 6.63
CA LYS A 56 -8.93 -9.24 7.87
C LYS A 56 -7.63 -8.58 8.31
N LYS A 57 -7.25 -8.74 9.57
CA LYS A 57 -5.95 -8.26 10.06
C LYS A 57 -4.76 -8.83 9.28
N SER A 58 -4.82 -10.11 8.93
CA SER A 58 -3.79 -10.80 8.14
C SER A 58 -3.67 -10.29 6.70
N ASP A 59 -4.70 -9.60 6.20
CA ASP A 59 -4.71 -9.02 4.87
C ASP A 59 -3.88 -7.75 4.79
N LEU A 60 -3.72 -7.03 5.91
CA LEU A 60 -2.96 -5.80 5.97
C LEU A 60 -1.49 -6.06 6.28
N PRO A 61 -0.56 -5.41 5.57
CA PRO A 61 0.86 -5.47 5.91
C PRO A 61 1.12 -4.76 7.25
N SER A 62 2.14 -5.24 7.95
CA SER A 62 2.78 -4.52 9.05
C SER A 62 3.77 -3.48 8.52
N SER A 63 4.25 -2.60 9.39
CA SER A 63 5.33 -1.67 9.04
C SER A 63 6.60 -2.43 8.67
N HIS A 64 6.85 -3.59 9.30
CA HIS A 64 7.96 -4.46 8.92
C HIS A 64 7.79 -4.99 7.48
N ASP A 65 6.62 -5.52 7.12
CA ASP A 65 6.35 -5.96 5.74
C ASP A 65 6.61 -4.84 4.72
N VAL A 66 6.14 -3.62 5.02
CA VAL A 66 6.34 -2.43 4.17
C VAL A 66 7.81 -2.08 4.02
N VAL A 67 8.56 -2.01 5.13
CA VAL A 67 10.01 -1.72 5.11
C VAL A 67 10.77 -2.77 4.32
N SER A 68 10.52 -4.05 4.55
CA SER A 68 11.15 -5.13 3.80
C SER A 68 10.81 -5.05 2.31
N TYR A 69 9.57 -4.76 1.96
CA TYR A 69 9.15 -4.61 0.56
C TYR A 69 9.87 -3.45 -0.14
N ILE A 70 9.96 -2.30 0.51
CA ILE A 70 10.67 -1.12 -0.03
C ILE A 70 12.15 -1.45 -0.22
N GLN A 71 12.79 -2.04 0.79
CA GLN A 71 14.21 -2.40 0.72
C GLN A 71 14.49 -3.41 -0.39
N ASN A 72 13.69 -4.47 -0.49
CA ASN A 72 13.84 -5.47 -1.54
C ASN A 72 13.64 -4.87 -2.92
N SER A 73 12.60 -4.03 -3.08
CA SER A 73 12.33 -3.34 -4.35
C SER A 73 13.50 -2.43 -4.77
N PHE A 74 14.13 -1.75 -3.80
CA PHE A 74 15.32 -0.94 -4.05
C PHE A 74 16.51 -1.78 -4.48
N VAL A 75 16.79 -2.88 -3.75
CA VAL A 75 17.88 -3.80 -4.10
C VAL A 75 17.68 -4.38 -5.49
N ASP A 76 16.49 -4.90 -5.79
CA ASP A 76 16.12 -5.45 -7.09
C ASP A 76 16.34 -4.42 -8.21
N HIS A 77 15.94 -3.16 -7.98
CA HIS A 77 16.13 -2.08 -8.94
C HIS A 77 17.61 -1.76 -9.18
N ILE A 78 18.42 -1.65 -8.12
CA ILE A 78 19.86 -1.39 -8.24
C ILE A 78 20.58 -2.55 -8.93
N GLU A 79 20.21 -3.81 -8.64
CA GLU A 79 20.76 -4.97 -9.33
C GLU A 79 20.39 -5.00 -10.81
N HIS A 80 19.16 -4.63 -11.14
CA HIS A 80 18.72 -4.49 -12.52
C HIS A 80 19.55 -3.43 -13.26
N LEU A 81 19.70 -2.23 -12.69
CA LEU A 81 20.52 -1.17 -13.27
C LEU A 81 21.98 -1.60 -13.46
N LYS A 82 22.58 -2.30 -12.48
CA LYS A 82 23.94 -2.83 -12.61
C LYS A 82 24.09 -3.80 -13.78
N LYS A 83 23.05 -4.58 -14.10
CA LYS A 83 23.05 -5.49 -15.26
C LYS A 83 22.90 -4.71 -16.56
N GLU A 84 22.06 -3.68 -16.60
CA GLU A 84 21.89 -2.84 -17.79
C GLU A 84 23.14 -2.02 -18.13
N PHE A 85 23.84 -1.49 -17.12
CA PHE A 85 25.05 -0.67 -17.32
C PHE A 85 26.34 -1.49 -17.47
N LYS A 86 26.34 -2.78 -17.14
CA LYS A 86 27.43 -3.69 -17.52
C LYS A 86 27.27 -4.07 -19.00
N VAL A 87 27.70 -3.15 -19.87
CA VAL A 87 28.09 -3.44 -21.26
C VAL A 87 29.35 -4.30 -21.25
#